data_AF-A0AAE3ZP74-F1
#
_entry.id   AF-A0AAE3ZP74-F1
#
_cell.length_a   1.000
_cell.length_b   1.000
_cell.length_c   1.000
_cell.angle_alpha   90.00
_cell.angle_beta   90.00
_cell.angle_gamma   90.00
#
_symmetry.space_group_name_H-M   'P 1'
#
loop_
_entity.id
_entity.type
_entity.pdbx_description
1 polymer ?
#
loop_
_entity_poly.entity_id
_entity_poly.type
_entity_poly.pdbx_seq_one_letter_code
_entity_poly.pdbx_strand_id
1 'polypeptide(L)'
;MPLQSTACNGSLAQKFTFTPVPGQSNPNLGTLSIFQDWCVVPAGSAAGSAVQVQRCDGTAVQQVARNASGQLIHQPSGLCIAVQNTSGANGTPVVLATCGTGGEQKWEPQNQTRHIYGPGGSRLITVQGRQATLMLGETTLTVQTGGVQVSVQRSYAAPGGGVMRYTNASGSGMVAVASDPQGTPSAEVALADGMETRIRKQDPFGNQRGVATLGSKMETKAGYLGATPDDASGYVPLGARLYDPVAGRFLSADPLLDLADPVQNNGYSYAHNNPMTLSDPSGLSVALSASEMDAAYKGAGLSTAQAQAQAAMNSSLVSVILGAAWNILAEFLGINDAINCFGGDMWACGSLIIGAVPWGKIAKIPKIAKAIDLTISAVRAWQTARKIAERVMSVRV
;
A
#
# COMPACT_ATOMS: atom_id res chain seq x y z
N MET A 1 3.55 19.62 26.76
CA MET A 1 4.70 18.84 27.29
C MET A 1 5.81 18.86 26.24
N PRO A 2 7.07 19.16 26.60
CA PRO A 2 8.17 19.16 25.66
C PRO A 2 8.44 17.76 25.11
N LEU A 3 8.81 17.70 23.84
CA LEU A 3 9.27 16.49 23.17
C LEU A 3 10.75 16.24 23.48
N GLN A 4 11.10 14.96 23.59
CA GLN A 4 12.45 14.51 23.86
C GLN A 4 12.75 13.23 23.07
N SER A 5 14.01 13.02 22.72
CA SER A 5 14.47 11.79 22.09
C SER A 5 14.44 10.63 23.08
N THR A 6 14.17 9.43 22.59
CA THR A 6 14.20 8.19 23.38
C THR A 6 14.38 6.99 22.46
N ALA A 7 14.92 5.90 22.99
CA ALA A 7 15.08 4.65 22.26
C ALA A 7 13.74 4.14 21.71
N CYS A 8 13.74 3.63 20.49
CA CYS A 8 12.53 3.11 19.84
C CYS A 8 11.97 1.93 20.66
N ASN A 9 10.73 2.06 21.12
CA ASN A 9 10.03 1.06 21.92
C ASN A 9 8.65 0.67 21.33
N GLY A 10 8.29 1.23 20.16
CA GLY A 10 7.06 0.90 19.45
C GLY A 10 5.78 1.46 20.07
N SER A 11 5.88 2.20 21.19
CA SER A 11 4.73 2.80 21.86
C SER A 11 4.07 3.87 20.98
N LEU A 12 2.78 4.12 21.24
CA LEU A 12 2.03 5.19 20.57
C LEU A 12 2.64 6.58 20.79
N ALA A 13 3.38 6.77 21.90
CA ALA A 13 4.08 8.02 22.22
C ALA A 13 5.24 8.35 21.25
N GLN A 14 5.63 7.40 20.39
CA GLN A 14 6.66 7.58 19.36
C GLN A 14 6.09 7.57 17.94
N LYS A 15 4.75 7.52 17.79
CA LYS A 15 4.08 7.44 16.48
C LYS A 15 3.46 8.78 16.11
N PHE A 16 4.14 9.50 15.23
CA PHE A 16 3.67 10.76 14.71
C PHE A 16 3.06 10.58 13.31
N THR A 17 1.99 11.32 13.03
CA THR A 17 1.30 11.35 11.74
C THR A 17 1.44 12.74 11.15
N PHE A 18 2.03 12.82 9.96
CA PHE A 18 2.07 14.05 9.19
C PHE A 18 0.80 14.17 8.35
N THR A 19 0.10 15.29 8.46
CA THR A 19 -1.10 15.59 7.67
C THR A 19 -0.87 16.86 6.87
N PRO A 20 -0.79 16.79 5.53
CA PRO A 20 -0.73 17.96 4.66
C PRO A 20 -1.87 18.96 4.92
N VAL A 21 -1.57 20.25 4.79
CA VAL A 21 -2.60 21.30 4.91
C VAL A 21 -3.59 21.17 3.74
N PRO A 22 -4.91 21.04 4.00
CA PRO A 22 -5.90 20.91 2.93
C PRO A 22 -5.87 22.08 1.94
N GLY A 23 -5.96 21.79 0.64
CA GLY A 23 -6.09 22.80 -0.41
C GLY A 23 -4.81 23.57 -0.76
N GLN A 24 -3.66 23.18 -0.21
CA GLN A 24 -2.36 23.75 -0.57
C GLN A 24 -1.72 22.98 -1.74
N SER A 25 -0.99 23.69 -2.61
CA SER A 25 -0.23 23.09 -3.71
C SER A 25 1.05 22.38 -3.25
N ASN A 26 1.55 22.72 -2.06
CA ASN A 26 2.74 22.10 -1.47
C ASN A 26 2.35 20.94 -0.54
N PRO A 27 2.52 19.67 -0.96
CA PRO A 27 2.20 18.50 -0.13
C PRO A 27 3.17 18.29 1.04
N ASN A 28 4.30 19.02 1.06
CA ASN A 28 5.27 18.96 2.12
C ASN A 28 4.96 19.91 3.29
N LEU A 29 3.95 20.78 3.15
CA LEU A 29 3.48 21.64 4.23
C LEU A 29 2.30 20.98 4.94
N GLY A 30 2.42 20.81 6.26
CA GLY A 30 1.40 20.09 7.03
C GLY A 30 1.61 20.22 8.52
N THR A 31 0.80 19.49 9.28
CA THR A 31 0.89 19.40 10.73
C THR A 31 1.41 18.03 11.13
N LEU A 32 2.37 17.98 12.06
CA LEU A 32 2.79 16.73 12.68
C LEU A 32 1.96 16.51 13.94
N SER A 33 1.21 15.41 13.99
CA SER A 33 0.28 15.10 15.08
C SER A 33 0.63 13.79 15.79
N ILE A 34 0.25 13.68 17.05
CA ILE A 34 0.33 12.50 17.89
C ILE A 34 -1.01 12.31 18.59
N PHE A 35 -1.40 11.06 18.89
CA PHE A 35 -2.68 10.73 19.52
C PHE A 35 -3.91 11.37 18.85
N GLN A 36 -3.85 11.54 17.53
CA GLN A 36 -4.87 12.15 16.66
C GLN A 36 -5.02 13.67 16.77
N ASP A 37 -5.21 14.24 17.97
CA ASP A 37 -5.58 15.65 18.15
C ASP A 37 -4.51 16.54 18.81
N TRP A 38 -3.30 16.02 19.00
CA TRP A 38 -2.17 16.79 19.54
C TRP A 38 -1.14 17.09 18.47
N CYS A 39 -0.92 18.35 18.16
CA CYS A 39 0.02 18.82 17.16
C CYS A 39 1.35 19.22 17.80
N VAL A 40 2.43 19.00 17.05
CA VAL A 40 3.78 19.46 17.39
C VAL A 40 3.88 20.96 17.15
N VAL A 41 4.22 21.69 18.20
CA VAL A 41 4.27 23.16 18.22
C VAL A 41 5.50 23.61 19.00
N PRO A 42 6.35 24.47 18.45
CA PRO A 42 7.40 25.11 19.23
C PRO A 42 6.85 26.04 20.32
N ALA A 43 7.48 26.06 21.49
CA ALA A 43 7.12 26.99 22.58
C ALA A 43 7.40 28.47 22.24
N GLY A 44 8.22 28.72 21.21
CA GLY A 44 8.58 30.04 20.70
C GLY A 44 9.17 29.94 19.30
N SER A 45 9.47 31.08 18.68
CA SER A 45 9.97 31.16 17.29
C SER A 45 11.49 31.33 17.18
N ALA A 46 12.22 31.37 18.29
CA ALA A 46 13.68 31.53 18.32
C ALA A 46 14.42 30.19 18.36
N ALA A 47 15.68 30.18 17.93
CA ALA A 47 16.56 29.03 18.12
C ALA A 47 16.73 28.70 19.62
N GLY A 48 16.73 27.41 19.95
CA GLY A 48 16.69 26.90 21.32
C GLY A 48 15.28 26.74 21.90
N SER A 49 14.23 27.24 21.23
CA SER A 49 12.85 27.05 21.71
C SER A 49 12.50 25.57 21.74
N ALA A 50 12.03 25.09 22.89
CA ALA A 50 11.61 23.70 23.05
C ALA A 50 10.41 23.39 22.14
N VAL A 51 10.46 22.25 21.47
CA VAL A 51 9.34 21.71 20.70
C VAL A 51 8.47 20.90 21.63
N GLN A 52 7.16 21.13 21.59
CA GLN A 52 6.20 20.53 22.50
C GLN A 52 4.96 20.06 21.73
N VAL A 53 4.02 19.42 22.44
CA VAL A 53 2.70 19.10 21.90
C VAL A 53 1.62 19.98 22.53
N GLN A 54 0.68 20.41 21.70
CA GLN A 54 -0.51 21.18 22.06
C GLN A 54 -1.71 20.66 21.27
N ARG A 55 -2.94 21.00 21.66
CA ARG A 55 -4.11 20.63 20.85
C ARG A 55 -4.02 21.23 19.45
N CYS A 56 -4.35 20.43 18.44
CA CYS A 56 -4.41 20.91 17.07
C CYS A 56 -5.50 21.98 16.94
N ASP A 57 -5.11 23.18 16.48
CA ASP A 57 -5.99 24.34 16.27
C ASP A 57 -5.98 24.84 14.82
N GLY A 58 -5.11 24.25 13.97
CA GLY A 58 -4.99 24.57 12.55
C GLY A 58 -4.22 25.85 12.24
N THR A 59 -3.65 26.51 13.25
CA THR A 59 -2.86 27.73 13.08
C THR A 59 -1.51 27.45 12.39
N ALA A 60 -0.94 28.48 11.77
CA ALA A 60 0.35 28.37 11.09
C ALA A 60 1.51 27.97 12.03
N VAL A 61 1.41 28.26 13.33
CA VAL A 61 2.42 27.86 14.33
C VAL A 61 2.48 26.35 14.59
N GLN A 62 1.49 25.60 14.09
CA GLN A 62 1.50 24.13 14.14
C GLN A 62 1.97 23.51 12.82
N GLN A 63 2.31 24.34 11.83
CA GLN A 63 2.68 23.88 10.50
C GLN A 63 4.19 23.70 10.40
N VAL A 64 4.57 22.56 9.84
CA VAL A 64 5.94 22.20 9.50
C VAL A 64 6.02 21.87 8.02
N ALA A 65 7.05 22.37 7.38
CA ALA A 65 7.41 22.06 6.01
C ALA A 65 8.51 20.99 6.01
N ARG A 66 8.28 19.90 5.28
CA ARG A 66 9.27 18.85 5.04
C ARG A 66 10.13 19.21 3.83
N ASN A 67 11.37 18.74 3.78
CA ASN A 67 12.19 18.85 2.57
C ASN A 67 12.83 17.50 2.19
N ALA A 68 13.37 17.44 0.98
CA ALA A 68 14.01 16.24 0.43
C ALA A 68 15.25 15.79 1.22
N SER A 69 15.85 16.68 2.01
CA SER A 69 16.99 16.36 2.90
C SER A 69 16.57 15.69 4.22
N GLY A 70 15.26 15.50 4.43
CA GLY A 70 14.69 14.91 5.64
C GLY A 70 14.52 15.89 6.80
N GLN A 71 14.58 17.21 6.56
CA GLN A 71 14.39 18.21 7.61
C GLN A 71 12.92 18.55 7.81
N LEU A 72 12.57 18.91 9.04
CA LEU A 72 11.28 19.47 9.42
C LEU A 72 11.48 20.94 9.77
N ILE A 73 10.97 21.84 8.94
CA ILE A 73 11.13 23.29 9.06
C ILE A 73 9.84 23.86 9.63
N HIS A 74 9.89 24.50 10.79
CA HIS A 74 8.72 25.19 11.33
C HIS A 74 8.38 26.40 10.45
N GLN A 75 7.18 26.41 9.89
CA GLN A 75 6.84 27.32 8.78
C GLN A 75 6.95 28.81 9.18
N PRO A 76 6.46 29.26 10.35
CA PRO A 76 6.56 30.66 10.74
C PRO A 76 7.97 31.14 11.07
N SER A 77 8.84 30.28 11.62
CA SER A 77 10.19 30.70 12.03
C SER A 77 11.28 30.42 10.99
N GLY A 78 11.02 29.51 10.04
CA GLY A 78 12.05 29.02 9.11
C GLY A 78 13.16 28.19 9.77
N LEU A 79 13.01 27.83 11.05
CA LEU A 79 13.99 27.04 11.80
C LEU A 79 13.66 25.55 11.71
N CYS A 80 14.71 24.73 11.75
CA CYS A 80 14.60 23.29 11.70
C CYS A 80 14.34 22.72 13.10
N ILE A 81 13.49 21.70 13.18
CA ILE A 81 13.32 20.87 14.36
C ILE A 81 14.54 19.95 14.48
N ALA A 82 15.20 19.98 15.63
CA ALA A 82 16.48 19.30 15.86
C ALA A 82 16.53 18.66 17.25
N VAL A 83 17.28 17.57 17.39
CA VAL A 83 17.69 17.07 18.71
C VAL A 83 18.78 17.98 19.28
N GLN A 84 18.58 18.47 20.50
CA GLN A 84 19.46 19.47 21.10
C GLN A 84 20.89 18.95 21.24
N ASN A 85 21.87 19.80 20.93
CA ASN A 85 23.31 19.54 21.08
C ASN A 85 23.82 18.25 20.40
N THR A 86 23.14 17.79 19.34
CA THR A 86 23.48 16.55 18.62
C THR A 86 23.60 15.30 19.52
N SER A 87 23.00 15.35 20.71
CA SER A 87 23.13 14.30 21.72
C SER A 87 22.26 13.09 21.37
N GLY A 88 22.89 11.92 21.32
CA GLY A 88 22.21 10.62 21.18
C GLY A 88 21.62 10.07 22.48
N ALA A 89 21.74 10.80 23.61
CA ALA A 89 21.25 10.34 24.90
C ALA A 89 19.71 10.41 24.97
N ASN A 90 19.10 9.40 25.62
CA ASN A 90 17.67 9.42 25.90
C ASN A 90 17.31 10.59 26.82
N GLY A 91 16.15 11.21 26.58
CA GLY A 91 15.69 12.40 27.30
C GLY A 91 16.26 13.71 26.76
N THR A 92 17.01 13.69 25.66
CA THR A 92 17.52 14.93 25.06
C THR A 92 16.35 15.72 24.45
N PRO A 93 16.16 17.01 24.79
CA PRO A 93 15.06 17.80 24.25
C PRO A 93 15.12 17.96 22.73
N VAL A 94 13.94 18.06 22.12
CA VAL A 94 13.78 18.48 20.72
C VAL A 94 13.54 20.00 20.72
N VAL A 95 14.30 20.74 19.92
CA VAL A 95 14.30 22.21 19.88
C VAL A 95 14.25 22.75 18.45
N LEU A 96 13.93 24.03 18.29
CA LEU A 96 14.21 24.76 17.06
C LEU A 96 15.69 25.10 16.97
N ALA A 97 16.29 24.93 15.81
CA ALA A 97 17.67 25.27 15.52
C ALA A 97 17.80 25.86 14.11
N THR A 98 18.89 26.59 13.87
CA THR A 98 19.24 27.02 12.51
C THR A 98 19.40 25.78 11.62
N CYS A 99 18.75 25.80 10.45
CA CYS A 99 18.83 24.68 9.51
C CYS A 99 20.27 24.50 9.00
N GLY A 100 20.78 23.27 9.10
CA GLY A 100 22.11 22.87 8.65
C GLY A 100 22.07 21.51 7.97
N THR A 101 23.19 20.78 7.95
CA THR A 101 23.30 19.44 7.34
C THR A 101 23.51 18.31 8.35
N GLY A 102 23.50 18.65 9.65
CA GLY A 102 23.73 17.72 10.74
C GLY A 102 22.65 16.63 10.83
N GLY A 103 23.05 15.45 11.30
CA GLY A 103 22.16 14.28 11.41
C GLY A 103 21.03 14.49 12.43
N GLU A 104 21.24 15.35 13.43
CA GLU A 104 20.27 15.72 14.46
C GLU A 104 19.04 16.46 13.94
N GLN A 105 19.08 16.93 12.68
CA GLN A 105 17.99 17.61 11.99
C GLN A 105 17.35 16.74 10.90
N LYS A 106 17.87 15.51 10.72
CA LYS A 106 17.39 14.57 9.71
C LYS A 106 16.40 13.60 10.36
N TRP A 107 15.16 13.73 9.93
CA TRP A 107 14.06 12.90 10.34
C TRP A 107 13.71 11.97 9.19
N GLU A 108 13.37 10.73 9.53
CA GLU A 108 12.86 9.75 8.58
C GLU A 108 11.54 9.18 9.13
N PRO A 109 10.58 8.85 8.26
CA PRO A 109 9.39 8.13 8.69
C PRO A 109 9.79 6.77 9.28
N GLN A 110 9.02 6.29 10.27
CA GLN A 110 9.27 4.97 10.82
C GLN A 110 9.17 3.88 9.75
N ASN A 111 10.02 2.86 9.88
CA ASN A 111 9.92 1.63 9.10
C ASN A 111 8.63 0.88 9.49
N GLN A 112 7.53 1.22 8.83
CA GLN A 112 6.24 0.59 9.00
C GLN A 112 5.79 0.04 7.66
N THR A 113 5.19 -1.15 7.68
CA THR A 113 4.49 -1.68 6.52
C THR A 113 3.15 -0.96 6.36
N ARG A 114 2.90 -0.43 5.18
CA ARG A 114 1.66 0.24 4.81
C ARG A 114 1.17 -0.29 3.48
N HIS A 115 -0.13 -0.54 3.40
CA HIS A 115 -0.78 -0.98 2.19
C HIS A 115 -1.79 0.06 1.73
N ILE A 116 -1.82 0.23 0.42
CA ILE A 116 -2.65 1.17 -0.30
C ILE A 116 -3.53 0.36 -1.21
N TYR A 117 -4.83 0.49 -1.03
CA TYR A 117 -5.82 -0.28 -1.76
C TYR A 117 -6.57 0.61 -2.75
N GLY A 118 -6.82 0.07 -3.93
CA GLY A 118 -7.70 0.69 -4.90
C GLY A 118 -9.16 0.57 -4.48
N PRO A 119 -10.06 1.30 -5.15
CA PRO A 119 -11.50 1.20 -4.87
C PRO A 119 -12.04 -0.22 -5.05
N GLY A 120 -11.41 -1.03 -5.92
CA GLY A 120 -11.71 -2.45 -6.14
C GLY A 120 -11.26 -3.42 -5.04
N GLY A 121 -10.67 -2.94 -3.94
CA GLY A 121 -10.12 -3.80 -2.88
C GLY A 121 -8.76 -4.43 -3.21
N SER A 122 -8.25 -4.25 -4.42
CA SER A 122 -6.90 -4.68 -4.79
C SER A 122 -5.83 -3.85 -4.11
N ARG A 123 -4.73 -4.48 -3.71
CA ARG A 123 -3.55 -3.79 -3.19
C ARG A 123 -2.79 -3.18 -4.37
N LEU A 124 -2.64 -1.86 -4.37
CA LEU A 124 -1.93 -1.10 -5.40
C LEU A 124 -0.50 -0.77 -4.99
N ILE A 125 -0.27 -0.36 -3.74
CA ILE A 125 1.08 -0.05 -3.25
C ILE A 125 1.29 -0.72 -1.89
N THR A 126 2.48 -1.30 -1.70
CA THR A 126 3.02 -1.63 -0.40
C THR A 126 4.24 -0.77 -0.16
N VAL A 127 4.27 -0.04 0.96
CA VAL A 127 5.48 0.61 1.47
C VAL A 127 5.93 -0.23 2.64
N GLN A 128 7.14 -0.75 2.59
CA GLN A 128 7.71 -1.59 3.63
C GLN A 128 9.20 -1.30 3.72
N GLY A 129 9.69 -0.97 4.92
CA GLY A 129 11.07 -0.53 5.02
C GLY A 129 11.31 0.74 4.24
N ARG A 130 12.47 0.76 3.57
CA ARG A 130 12.88 1.79 2.63
C ARG A 130 12.52 1.43 1.19
N GLN A 131 11.53 0.57 0.99
CA GLN A 131 11.07 0.12 -0.33
C GLN A 131 9.59 0.40 -0.54
N ALA A 132 9.25 0.69 -1.79
CA ALA A 132 7.89 0.80 -2.26
C ALA A 132 7.67 -0.18 -3.41
N THR A 133 6.63 -1.00 -3.30
CA THR A 133 6.21 -1.97 -4.31
C THR A 133 4.88 -1.53 -4.90
N LEU A 134 4.87 -1.22 -6.20
CA LEU A 134 3.69 -0.98 -7.00
C LEU A 134 3.18 -2.30 -7.59
N MET A 135 1.90 -2.58 -7.44
CA MET A 135 1.22 -3.76 -7.98
C MET A 135 0.17 -3.33 -9.01
N LEU A 136 0.35 -3.83 -10.23
CA LEU A 136 -0.35 -3.40 -11.45
C LEU A 136 -0.99 -4.61 -12.16
N GLY A 137 -1.57 -5.53 -11.38
CA GLY A 137 -2.07 -6.80 -11.88
C GLY A 137 -0.91 -7.71 -12.31
N GLU A 138 -0.65 -7.74 -13.62
CA GLU A 138 0.40 -8.58 -14.23
C GLU A 138 1.82 -8.08 -13.94
N THR A 139 1.99 -6.83 -13.50
CA THR A 139 3.31 -6.24 -13.27
C THR A 139 3.48 -5.82 -11.81
N THR A 140 4.64 -6.14 -11.23
CA THR A 140 5.08 -5.60 -9.94
C THR A 140 6.40 -4.86 -10.13
N LEU A 141 6.51 -3.70 -9.49
CA LEU A 141 7.72 -2.87 -9.51
C LEU A 141 8.06 -2.51 -8.06
N THR A 142 9.23 -2.91 -7.61
CA THR A 142 9.79 -2.52 -6.33
C THR A 142 10.96 -1.57 -6.54
N VAL A 143 10.93 -0.44 -5.84
CA VAL A 143 12.01 0.55 -5.78
C VAL A 143 12.44 0.76 -4.33
N GLN A 144 13.66 1.25 -4.13
CA GLN A 144 14.16 1.71 -2.84
C GLN A 144 14.34 3.24 -2.83
N THR A 145 14.79 3.78 -1.69
CA THR A 145 15.19 5.19 -1.56
C THR A 145 16.11 5.64 -2.70
N GLY A 146 15.90 6.86 -3.18
CA GLY A 146 16.52 7.38 -4.41
C GLY A 146 15.89 6.89 -5.72
N GLY A 147 14.78 6.15 -5.68
CA GLY A 147 14.07 5.64 -6.87
C GLY A 147 14.82 4.53 -7.59
N VAL A 148 15.80 3.94 -6.91
CA VAL A 148 16.60 2.85 -7.48
C VAL A 148 15.73 1.61 -7.60
N GLN A 149 15.62 1.07 -8.80
CA GLN A 149 14.89 -0.17 -9.07
C GLN A 149 15.53 -1.34 -8.30
N VAL A 150 14.72 -2.05 -7.51
CA VAL A 150 15.12 -3.25 -6.77
C VAL A 150 14.66 -4.52 -7.50
N SER A 151 13.41 -4.53 -7.95
CA SER A 151 12.83 -5.68 -8.65
C SER A 151 11.72 -5.24 -9.60
N VAL A 152 11.60 -5.89 -10.74
CA VAL A 152 10.46 -5.80 -11.65
C VAL A 152 10.06 -7.21 -12.03
N GLN A 153 8.77 -7.50 -11.98
CA GLN A 153 8.20 -8.77 -12.45
C GLN A 153 7.04 -8.46 -13.38
N ARG A 154 6.96 -9.21 -14.47
CA ARG A 154 5.82 -9.17 -15.38
C ARG A 154 5.41 -10.57 -15.77
N SER A 155 4.18 -10.94 -15.42
CA SER A 155 3.59 -12.24 -15.69
C SER A 155 2.71 -12.20 -16.93
N TYR A 156 2.76 -13.27 -17.72
CA TYR A 156 1.93 -13.51 -18.88
C TYR A 156 1.20 -14.83 -18.67
N ALA A 157 -0.13 -14.81 -18.73
CA ALA A 157 -0.93 -16.02 -18.56
C ALA A 157 -0.66 -17.03 -19.68
N ALA A 158 -0.60 -18.32 -19.32
CA ALA A 158 -0.50 -19.44 -20.26
C ALA A 158 -1.32 -20.63 -19.74
N PRO A 159 -1.73 -21.59 -20.59
CA PRO A 159 -2.42 -22.79 -20.12
C PRO A 159 -1.60 -23.52 -19.05
N GLY A 160 -2.21 -23.80 -17.88
CA GLY A 160 -1.55 -24.47 -16.75
C GLY A 160 -0.67 -23.57 -15.86
N GLY A 161 -0.63 -22.25 -16.12
CA GLY A 161 0.12 -21.29 -15.31
C GLY A 161 0.47 -20.02 -16.07
N GLY A 162 1.76 -19.77 -16.28
CA GLY A 162 2.21 -18.58 -17.00
C GLY A 162 3.71 -18.56 -17.30
N VAL A 163 4.14 -17.50 -17.98
CA VAL A 163 5.55 -17.13 -18.13
C VAL A 163 5.76 -15.80 -17.42
N MET A 164 6.79 -15.69 -16.60
CA MET A 164 7.14 -14.45 -15.91
C MET A 164 8.51 -13.97 -16.35
N ARG A 165 8.60 -12.72 -16.78
CA ARG A 165 9.86 -11.99 -16.93
C ARG A 165 10.19 -11.27 -15.64
N TYR A 166 11.44 -11.29 -15.22
CA TYR A 166 11.89 -10.58 -14.03
C TYR A 166 13.24 -9.89 -14.23
N THR A 167 13.46 -8.85 -13.42
CA THR A 167 14.76 -8.23 -13.19
C THR A 167 14.87 -7.97 -11.70
N ASN A 168 15.94 -8.42 -11.05
CA ASN A 168 16.22 -8.18 -9.64
C ASN A 168 17.74 -8.06 -9.40
N ALA A 169 18.15 -8.05 -8.13
CA ALA A 169 19.57 -7.94 -7.75
C ALA A 169 20.46 -9.08 -8.29
N SER A 170 19.88 -10.25 -8.62
CA SER A 170 20.60 -11.41 -9.16
C SER A 170 20.68 -11.40 -10.69
N GLY A 171 19.98 -10.49 -11.36
CA GLY A 171 19.98 -10.35 -12.82
C GLY A 171 18.57 -10.29 -13.39
N SER A 172 18.46 -10.52 -14.70
CA SER A 172 17.18 -10.59 -15.40
C SER A 172 17.00 -11.92 -16.12
N GLY A 173 15.78 -12.42 -16.19
CA GLY A 173 15.49 -13.68 -16.85
C GLY A 173 14.00 -13.88 -17.11
N MET A 174 13.67 -15.08 -17.59
CA MET A 174 12.30 -15.54 -17.73
C MET A 174 12.15 -16.90 -17.04
N VAL A 175 11.02 -17.13 -16.41
CA VAL A 175 10.65 -18.42 -15.82
C VAL A 175 9.27 -18.84 -16.33
N ALA A 176 9.09 -20.12 -16.60
CA ALA A 176 7.77 -20.72 -16.69
C ALA A 176 7.28 -21.01 -15.27
N VAL A 177 6.08 -20.57 -14.94
CA VAL A 177 5.44 -20.73 -13.62
C VAL A 177 4.31 -21.73 -13.76
N ALA A 178 4.40 -22.86 -13.06
CA ALA A 178 3.34 -23.85 -12.96
C ALA A 178 2.51 -23.60 -11.70
N SER A 179 1.19 -23.55 -11.87
CA SER A 179 0.25 -23.31 -10.78
C SER A 179 -0.69 -24.48 -10.56
N ASP A 180 -1.20 -24.61 -9.34
CA ASP A 180 -2.28 -25.56 -9.04
C ASP A 180 -3.62 -25.08 -9.64
N PRO A 181 -4.71 -25.90 -9.57
CA PRO A 181 -6.02 -25.51 -10.09
C PRO A 181 -6.61 -24.23 -9.47
N GLN A 182 -6.12 -23.80 -8.31
CA GLN A 182 -6.57 -22.58 -7.64
C GLN A 182 -5.69 -21.37 -8.00
N GLY A 183 -4.67 -21.55 -8.86
CA GLY A 183 -3.77 -20.51 -9.30
C GLY A 183 -2.59 -20.26 -8.36
N THR A 184 -2.33 -21.15 -7.39
CA THR A 184 -1.17 -21.06 -6.51
C THR A 184 0.10 -21.54 -7.23
N PRO A 185 1.14 -20.70 -7.40
CA PRO A 185 2.39 -21.13 -8.01
C PRO A 185 3.09 -22.17 -7.13
N SER A 186 3.35 -23.35 -7.71
CA SER A 186 3.97 -24.48 -7.02
C SER A 186 5.35 -24.83 -7.57
N ALA A 187 5.62 -24.51 -8.83
CA ALA A 187 6.92 -24.72 -9.44
C ALA A 187 7.28 -23.62 -10.44
N GLU A 188 8.58 -23.42 -10.60
CA GLU A 188 9.20 -22.55 -11.58
C GLU A 188 10.28 -23.30 -12.35
N VAL A 189 10.38 -23.02 -13.64
CA VAL A 189 11.46 -23.52 -14.50
C VAL A 189 12.10 -22.32 -15.18
N ALA A 190 13.41 -22.14 -14.99
CA ALA A 190 14.15 -21.11 -15.69
C ALA A 190 14.12 -21.37 -17.21
N LEU A 191 13.74 -20.35 -17.98
CA LEU A 191 13.79 -20.38 -19.45
C LEU A 191 15.18 -19.93 -19.92
N ALA A 192 16.18 -20.71 -19.53
CA ALA A 192 17.59 -20.53 -19.81
C ALA A 192 18.29 -21.89 -19.88
N ASP A 193 19.58 -21.90 -20.25
CA ASP A 193 20.39 -23.10 -20.27
C ASP A 193 20.36 -23.82 -18.91
N GLY A 194 20.20 -25.15 -18.94
CA GLY A 194 20.09 -25.98 -17.75
C GLY A 194 18.70 -26.07 -17.12
N MET A 195 17.75 -25.20 -17.50
CA MET A 195 16.34 -25.25 -17.08
C MET A 195 16.16 -25.48 -15.57
N GLU A 196 16.86 -24.69 -14.74
CA GLU A 196 16.82 -24.85 -13.28
C GLU A 196 15.37 -24.86 -12.76
N THR A 197 15.02 -25.92 -12.02
CA THR A 197 13.68 -26.11 -11.46
C THR A 197 13.65 -25.72 -10.00
N ARG A 198 12.64 -24.95 -9.62
CA ARG A 198 12.43 -24.46 -8.25
C ARG A 198 11.02 -24.83 -7.83
N ILE A 199 10.86 -25.37 -6.63
CA ILE A 199 9.59 -25.96 -6.20
C ILE A 199 9.25 -25.47 -4.80
N ARG A 200 8.03 -24.96 -4.65
CA ARG A 200 7.44 -24.62 -3.37
C ARG A 200 6.30 -25.57 -3.06
N LYS A 201 6.42 -26.28 -1.94
CA LYS A 201 5.37 -27.14 -1.41
C LYS A 201 4.60 -26.36 -0.36
N GLN A 202 3.28 -26.44 -0.41
CA GLN A 202 2.40 -25.83 0.57
C GLN A 202 1.43 -26.86 1.17
N ASP A 203 0.90 -26.55 2.34
CA ASP A 203 -0.25 -27.24 2.91
C ASP A 203 -1.55 -26.69 2.29
N PRO A 204 -2.71 -27.31 2.56
CA PRO A 204 -3.98 -26.87 2.00
C PRO A 204 -4.35 -25.42 2.34
N PHE A 205 -3.88 -24.91 3.48
CA PHE A 205 -4.15 -23.55 3.96
C PHE A 205 -3.09 -22.54 3.47
N GLY A 206 -2.13 -22.97 2.66
CA GLY A 206 -1.11 -22.11 2.05
C GLY A 206 0.19 -21.98 2.83
N ASN A 207 0.35 -22.65 3.98
CA ASN A 207 1.62 -22.64 4.71
C ASN A 207 2.68 -23.43 3.95
N GLN A 208 3.92 -22.94 3.96
CA GLN A 208 5.02 -23.66 3.31
C GLN A 208 5.31 -24.99 4.03
N ARG A 209 5.48 -26.07 3.26
CA ARG A 209 5.83 -27.41 3.73
C ARG A 209 7.24 -27.81 3.31
N GLY A 210 7.97 -28.44 4.24
CA GLY A 210 9.31 -28.99 3.99
C GLY A 210 10.44 -27.96 4.07
N VAL A 211 11.67 -28.40 3.86
CA VAL A 211 12.86 -27.55 3.94
C VAL A 211 12.86 -26.56 2.78
N ALA A 212 12.98 -25.26 3.09
CA ALA A 212 12.77 -24.15 2.16
C ALA A 212 13.76 -24.09 0.97
N THR A 213 14.77 -24.94 0.90
CA THR A 213 15.93 -24.81 0.00
C THR A 213 15.59 -24.78 -1.50
N LEU A 214 14.52 -25.48 -1.92
CA LEU A 214 14.10 -25.50 -3.33
C LEU A 214 13.12 -24.37 -3.70
N GLY A 215 12.42 -23.81 -2.73
CA GLY A 215 11.45 -22.73 -2.92
C GLY A 215 12.00 -21.35 -2.60
N SER A 216 13.09 -21.26 -1.83
CA SER A 216 13.71 -20.01 -1.38
C SER A 216 14.31 -19.17 -2.51
N LYS A 217 14.54 -19.77 -3.67
CA LYS A 217 15.05 -19.12 -4.87
C LYS A 217 13.98 -18.84 -5.93
N MET A 218 12.70 -19.10 -5.64
CA MET A 218 11.65 -18.76 -6.60
C MET A 218 11.68 -17.25 -6.86
N GLU A 219 11.61 -16.88 -8.13
CA GLU A 219 11.62 -15.48 -8.53
C GLU A 219 10.27 -14.87 -8.24
N THR A 220 9.17 -15.57 -8.57
CA THR A 220 7.82 -15.07 -8.36
C THR A 220 7.56 -14.72 -6.91
N LYS A 221 6.99 -13.53 -6.70
CA LYS A 221 6.46 -13.11 -5.40
C LYS A 221 5.00 -13.55 -5.19
N ALA A 222 4.37 -14.14 -6.20
CA ALA A 222 3.03 -14.71 -6.06
C ALA A 222 3.09 -15.94 -5.16
N GLY A 223 2.21 -15.99 -4.17
CA GLY A 223 2.06 -17.07 -3.19
C GLY A 223 0.71 -17.78 -3.33
N TYR A 224 0.07 -18.06 -2.21
CA TYR A 224 -1.23 -18.72 -2.16
C TYR A 224 -2.27 -17.98 -3.01
N LEU A 225 -2.99 -18.70 -3.89
CA LEU A 225 -3.95 -18.16 -4.87
C LEU A 225 -3.37 -17.08 -5.80
N GLY A 226 -2.06 -17.08 -6.01
CA GLY A 226 -1.38 -16.07 -6.81
C GLY A 226 -1.21 -14.71 -6.12
N ALA A 227 -1.72 -14.55 -4.90
CA ALA A 227 -1.58 -13.32 -4.14
C ALA A 227 -0.15 -13.19 -3.56
N THR A 228 0.41 -11.98 -3.59
CA THR A 228 1.69 -11.72 -2.92
C THR A 228 1.46 -11.56 -1.42
N PRO A 229 2.03 -12.44 -0.56
CA PRO A 229 1.93 -12.27 0.88
C PRO A 229 2.59 -10.95 1.31
N ASP A 230 2.18 -10.43 2.46
CA ASP A 230 2.91 -9.36 3.13
C ASP A 230 4.18 -9.94 3.77
N ASP A 231 5.36 -9.46 3.36
CA ASP A 231 6.63 -10.02 3.83
C ASP A 231 6.88 -9.78 5.34
N ALA A 232 6.21 -8.79 5.96
CA ALA A 232 6.37 -8.49 7.39
C ALA A 232 5.54 -9.42 8.28
N SER A 233 4.29 -9.70 7.89
CA SER A 233 3.32 -10.44 8.70
C SER A 233 3.08 -11.87 8.22
N GLY A 234 3.36 -12.17 6.94
CA GLY A 234 3.00 -13.42 6.28
C GLY A 234 1.52 -13.49 5.86
N TYR A 235 0.72 -12.45 6.12
CA TYR A 235 -0.69 -12.42 5.74
C TYR A 235 -0.88 -12.30 4.23
N VAL A 236 -1.91 -12.96 3.72
CA VAL A 236 -2.21 -13.01 2.29
C VAL A 236 -3.41 -12.11 2.00
N PRO A 237 -3.30 -11.13 1.09
CA PRO A 237 -4.44 -10.34 0.67
C PRO A 237 -5.31 -11.15 -0.31
N LEU A 238 -6.54 -11.49 0.11
CA LEU A 238 -7.52 -12.18 -0.71
C LEU A 238 -8.75 -11.28 -0.88
N GLY A 239 -8.81 -10.60 -2.03
CA GLY A 239 -9.87 -9.65 -2.37
C GLY A 239 -10.17 -8.67 -1.24
N ALA A 240 -11.34 -8.81 -0.61
CA ALA A 240 -11.83 -7.89 0.42
C ALA A 240 -11.19 -8.10 1.81
N ARG A 241 -10.49 -9.21 2.06
CA ARG A 241 -10.01 -9.59 3.41
C ARG A 241 -8.53 -9.99 3.43
N LEU A 242 -7.91 -9.82 4.58
CA LEU A 242 -6.59 -10.39 4.88
C LEU A 242 -6.77 -11.79 5.47
N TYR A 243 -6.06 -12.75 4.91
CA TYR A 243 -6.05 -14.14 5.30
C TYR A 243 -4.77 -14.48 6.07
N ASP A 244 -4.89 -15.23 7.16
CA ASP A 244 -3.80 -15.79 7.93
C ASP A 244 -3.67 -17.30 7.61
N PRO A 245 -2.66 -17.72 6.83
CA PRO A 245 -2.41 -19.11 6.52
C PRO A 245 -2.14 -19.99 7.75
N VAL A 246 -1.50 -19.44 8.78
CA VAL A 246 -1.12 -20.18 9.99
C VAL A 246 -2.35 -20.53 10.81
N ALA A 247 -3.25 -19.55 10.97
CA ALA A 247 -4.51 -19.75 11.67
C ALA A 247 -5.62 -20.38 10.79
N GLY A 248 -5.41 -20.44 9.48
CA GLY A 248 -6.36 -20.97 8.49
C GLY A 248 -7.65 -20.16 8.37
N ARG A 249 -7.61 -18.84 8.59
CA ARG A 249 -8.79 -17.99 8.73
C ARG A 249 -8.55 -16.54 8.31
N PHE A 250 -9.62 -15.80 8.05
CA PHE A 250 -9.56 -14.36 7.81
C PHE A 250 -9.33 -13.58 9.12
N LEU A 251 -8.69 -12.41 9.01
CA LEU A 251 -8.45 -11.50 10.14
C LEU A 251 -9.64 -10.58 10.44
N SER A 252 -10.55 -10.42 9.48
CA SER A 252 -11.77 -9.62 9.61
C SER A 252 -13.00 -10.49 9.38
N ALA A 253 -14.11 -10.13 10.04
CA ALA A 253 -15.39 -10.80 9.85
C ALA A 253 -15.87 -10.65 8.40
N ASP A 254 -16.59 -11.65 7.91
CA ASP A 254 -17.21 -11.67 6.59
C ASP A 254 -18.23 -10.53 6.44
N PRO A 255 -18.09 -9.66 5.43
CA PRO A 255 -19.12 -8.69 5.10
C PRO A 255 -20.44 -9.33 4.66
N LEU A 256 -20.40 -10.53 4.07
CA LEU A 256 -21.55 -11.29 3.57
C LEU A 256 -21.82 -12.50 4.47
N LEU A 257 -22.06 -12.22 5.75
CA LEU A 257 -22.35 -13.25 6.74
C LEU A 257 -23.74 -13.88 6.50
N ASP A 258 -23.77 -15.16 6.12
CA ASP A 258 -25.01 -15.94 6.13
C ASP A 258 -25.22 -16.58 7.51
N LEU A 259 -26.24 -16.09 8.23
CA LEU A 259 -26.60 -16.60 9.56
C LEU A 259 -27.36 -17.93 9.51
N ALA A 260 -27.82 -18.35 8.33
CA ALA A 260 -28.50 -19.62 8.13
C ALA A 260 -27.51 -20.79 7.94
N ASP A 261 -26.25 -20.51 7.59
CA ASP A 261 -25.18 -21.51 7.49
C ASP A 261 -24.37 -21.58 8.81
N PRO A 262 -24.48 -22.68 9.58
CA PRO A 262 -23.73 -22.87 10.82
C PRO A 262 -22.21 -22.78 10.67
N VAL A 263 -21.68 -23.09 9.48
CA VAL A 263 -20.24 -23.01 9.20
C VAL A 263 -19.81 -21.56 8.98
N GLN A 264 -20.65 -20.74 8.34
CA GLN A 264 -20.38 -19.32 8.14
C GLN A 264 -20.69 -18.45 9.36
N ASN A 265 -21.48 -18.91 10.33
CA ASN A 265 -21.78 -18.17 11.57
C ASN A 265 -20.55 -17.67 12.34
N ASN A 266 -19.38 -18.31 12.17
CA ASN A 266 -18.13 -17.83 12.76
C ASN A 266 -17.67 -16.50 12.12
N GLY A 267 -17.94 -16.28 10.84
CA GLY A 267 -17.58 -15.06 10.09
C GLY A 267 -16.10 -14.95 9.71
N TYR A 268 -15.23 -15.84 10.20
CA TYR A 268 -13.79 -15.82 9.91
C TYR A 268 -13.30 -17.05 9.12
N SER A 269 -14.14 -18.06 8.89
CA SER A 269 -13.75 -19.29 8.22
C SER A 269 -13.30 -19.05 6.79
N TYR A 270 -12.20 -19.67 6.38
CA TYR A 270 -11.76 -19.70 4.98
C TYR A 270 -12.25 -20.99 4.30
N ALA A 271 -12.75 -20.87 3.07
CA ALA A 271 -13.12 -22.02 2.21
C ALA A 271 -14.00 -23.08 2.89
N HIS A 272 -14.89 -22.68 3.81
CA HIS A 272 -15.67 -23.59 4.67
C HIS A 272 -14.83 -24.67 5.39
N ASN A 273 -13.58 -24.32 5.75
CA ASN A 273 -12.56 -25.24 6.29
C ASN A 273 -12.19 -26.41 5.36
N ASN A 274 -12.47 -26.31 4.06
CA ASN A 274 -12.15 -27.31 3.05
C ASN A 274 -11.33 -26.69 1.88
N PRO A 275 -10.13 -26.15 2.16
CA PRO A 275 -9.35 -25.41 1.18
C PRO A 275 -8.72 -26.29 0.08
N MET A 276 -8.86 -27.62 0.17
CA MET A 276 -8.41 -28.54 -0.88
C MET A 276 -9.33 -28.54 -2.10
N THR A 277 -10.63 -28.37 -1.87
CA THR A 277 -11.65 -28.45 -2.93
C THR A 277 -12.32 -27.12 -3.19
N LEU A 278 -12.24 -26.20 -2.22
CA LEU A 278 -12.87 -24.91 -2.23
C LEU A 278 -11.82 -23.81 -2.10
N SER A 279 -12.05 -22.67 -2.73
CA SER A 279 -11.24 -21.46 -2.57
C SER A 279 -12.14 -20.24 -2.47
N ASP A 280 -11.69 -19.22 -1.74
CA ASP A 280 -12.34 -17.90 -1.72
C ASP A 280 -11.34 -16.82 -2.15
N PRO A 281 -11.05 -16.68 -3.46
CA PRO A 281 -10.13 -15.66 -3.96
C PRO A 281 -10.66 -14.22 -3.75
N SER A 282 -11.98 -14.09 -3.61
CA SER A 282 -12.65 -12.80 -3.40
C SER A 282 -12.58 -12.31 -1.95
N GLY A 283 -12.32 -13.21 -1.00
CA GLY A 283 -12.50 -12.94 0.41
C GLY A 283 -13.92 -12.53 0.75
N LEU A 284 -14.94 -13.08 0.08
CA LEU A 284 -16.36 -12.78 0.34
C LEU A 284 -17.21 -14.04 0.38
N SER A 285 -16.98 -15.01 -0.51
CA SER A 285 -17.53 -16.36 -0.34
C SER A 285 -16.85 -17.36 -1.26
N VAL A 286 -17.07 -18.64 -0.94
CA VAL A 286 -16.49 -19.81 -1.59
C VAL A 286 -17.06 -20.09 -2.99
N ALA A 287 -18.19 -19.48 -3.34
CA ALA A 287 -18.99 -19.87 -4.50
C ALA A 287 -19.45 -18.69 -5.35
N LEU A 288 -18.64 -17.64 -5.50
CA LEU A 288 -18.95 -16.59 -6.48
C LEU A 288 -18.16 -16.84 -7.76
N SER A 289 -18.87 -17.24 -8.83
CA SER A 289 -18.39 -17.00 -10.20
C SER A 289 -18.08 -15.51 -10.39
N ALA A 290 -17.28 -15.16 -11.39
CA ALA A 290 -16.96 -13.75 -11.66
C ALA A 290 -18.22 -12.87 -11.83
N SER A 291 -19.32 -13.44 -12.35
CA SER A 291 -20.65 -12.81 -12.44
C SER A 291 -21.36 -12.67 -11.10
N GLU A 292 -21.26 -13.65 -10.21
CA GLU A 292 -21.86 -13.59 -8.87
C GLU A 292 -21.05 -12.65 -7.96
N MET A 293 -19.74 -12.54 -8.19
CA MET A 293 -18.86 -11.57 -7.55
C MET A 293 -19.26 -10.15 -7.94
N ASP A 294 -19.47 -9.88 -9.23
CA ASP A 294 -19.99 -8.60 -9.72
C ASP A 294 -21.39 -8.30 -9.12
N ALA A 295 -22.26 -9.30 -8.98
CA ALA A 295 -23.57 -9.17 -8.33
C ALA A 295 -23.49 -8.91 -6.81
N ALA A 296 -22.56 -9.56 -6.10
CA ALA A 296 -22.34 -9.35 -4.67
C ALA A 296 -21.77 -7.95 -4.38
N TYR A 297 -20.83 -7.47 -5.20
CA TYR A 297 -20.34 -6.09 -5.14
C TYR A 297 -21.44 -5.07 -5.49
N LYS A 298 -22.37 -5.40 -6.41
CA LYS A 298 -23.60 -4.62 -6.69
C LYS A 298 -24.54 -4.58 -5.50
N GLY A 299 -24.79 -5.71 -4.85
CA GLY A 299 -25.63 -5.80 -3.65
C GLY A 299 -25.05 -5.06 -2.45
N ALA A 300 -23.73 -5.03 -2.31
CA ALA A 300 -23.02 -4.25 -1.29
C ALA A 300 -22.88 -2.75 -1.62
N GLY A 301 -23.38 -2.30 -2.78
CA GLY A 301 -23.35 -0.89 -3.20
C GLY A 301 -22.02 -0.38 -3.76
N LEU A 302 -21.09 -1.26 -4.15
CA LEU A 302 -19.75 -0.90 -4.62
C LEU A 302 -19.55 -0.95 -6.16
N SER A 303 -20.59 -1.20 -6.94
CA SER A 303 -20.45 -1.81 -8.27
C SER A 303 -19.93 -1.00 -9.44
N THR A 304 -20.33 0.26 -9.60
CA THR A 304 -19.98 0.99 -10.82
C THR A 304 -18.55 1.54 -10.80
N ALA A 305 -18.02 1.78 -9.59
CA ALA A 305 -16.64 2.21 -9.37
C ALA A 305 -15.65 1.04 -9.47
N GLN A 306 -16.02 -0.13 -8.96
CA GLN A 306 -15.15 -1.30 -8.90
C GLN A 306 -15.10 -2.10 -10.20
N ALA A 307 -16.21 -2.27 -10.92
CA ALA A 307 -16.20 -2.93 -12.24
C ALA A 307 -15.28 -2.19 -13.23
N GLN A 308 -15.17 -0.87 -13.06
CA GLN A 308 -14.26 -0.02 -13.81
C GLN A 308 -12.81 -0.13 -13.33
N ALA A 309 -12.58 -0.20 -12.02
CA ALA A 309 -11.26 -0.47 -11.45
C ALA A 309 -10.71 -1.86 -11.81
N GLN A 310 -11.56 -2.89 -11.89
CA GLN A 310 -11.18 -4.26 -12.23
C GLN A 310 -10.92 -4.42 -13.74
N ALA A 311 -11.68 -3.71 -14.58
CA ALA A 311 -11.36 -3.54 -16.00
C ALA A 311 -10.07 -2.73 -16.22
N ALA A 312 -9.74 -1.78 -15.34
CA ALA A 312 -8.48 -1.02 -15.38
C ALA A 312 -7.26 -1.85 -15.00
N MET A 313 -7.43 -2.82 -14.09
CA MET A 313 -6.34 -3.68 -13.63
C MET A 313 -6.00 -4.81 -14.61
N ASN A 314 -6.98 -5.26 -15.40
CA ASN A 314 -6.77 -6.27 -16.45
C ASN A 314 -6.36 -5.68 -17.81
N SER A 315 -6.37 -4.34 -17.97
CA SER A 315 -5.79 -3.70 -19.15
C SER A 315 -4.27 -3.61 -18.99
N SER A 316 -3.53 -4.32 -19.83
CA SER A 316 -2.07 -4.37 -19.78
C SER A 316 -1.49 -2.95 -19.80
N LEU A 317 -0.77 -2.62 -18.73
CA LEU A 317 -0.29 -1.28 -18.38
C LEU A 317 0.85 -0.74 -19.26
N VAL A 318 1.02 -1.26 -20.47
CA VAL A 318 1.86 -0.61 -21.49
C VAL A 318 1.09 0.53 -22.18
N SER A 319 -0.25 0.51 -22.16
CA SER A 319 -1.10 1.57 -22.75
C SER A 319 -1.43 2.75 -21.81
N VAL A 320 -1.20 2.59 -20.51
CA VAL A 320 -1.58 3.58 -19.47
C VAL A 320 -0.43 4.55 -19.14
N ILE A 321 0.80 4.22 -19.53
CA ILE A 321 2.00 5.01 -19.26
C ILE A 321 2.06 6.28 -20.13
N LEU A 322 1.24 6.44 -21.18
CA LEU A 322 1.36 7.55 -22.14
C LEU A 322 0.14 8.46 -22.31
N GLY A 323 -0.79 8.53 -21.35
CA GLY A 323 -1.73 9.66 -21.32
C GLY A 323 -2.99 9.45 -20.50
N ALA A 324 -3.44 10.54 -19.86
CA ALA A 324 -4.68 10.76 -19.12
C ALA A 324 -5.01 9.81 -17.95
N ALA A 325 -4.79 8.50 -18.05
CA ALA A 325 -5.07 7.52 -17.00
C ALA A 325 -4.10 7.66 -15.80
N TRP A 326 -2.86 8.10 -16.03
CA TRP A 326 -1.93 8.47 -14.96
C TRP A 326 -2.44 9.66 -14.14
N ASN A 327 -3.11 10.64 -14.77
CA ASN A 327 -3.70 11.82 -14.12
C ASN A 327 -4.94 11.52 -13.25
N ILE A 328 -5.40 10.26 -13.20
CA ILE A 328 -6.55 9.85 -12.38
C ILE A 328 -6.10 8.98 -11.19
N LEU A 329 -5.11 8.12 -11.37
CA LEU A 329 -4.39 7.47 -10.26
C LEU A 329 -3.73 8.54 -9.36
N ALA A 330 -3.13 9.52 -10.02
CA ALA A 330 -2.74 10.84 -9.55
C ALA A 330 -3.68 11.58 -8.58
N GLU A 331 -4.96 11.72 -8.92
CA GLU A 331 -5.94 12.43 -8.08
C GLU A 331 -6.33 11.59 -6.85
N PHE A 332 -6.27 10.25 -6.97
CA PHE A 332 -6.60 9.32 -5.90
C PHE A 332 -5.45 9.07 -4.90
N LEU A 333 -4.19 9.14 -5.37
CA LEU A 333 -3.00 8.84 -4.56
C LEU A 333 -2.19 10.10 -4.17
N GLY A 334 -2.53 11.28 -4.70
CA GLY A 334 -1.71 12.49 -4.58
C GLY A 334 -0.44 12.38 -5.42
N ILE A 335 -0.52 12.76 -6.70
CA ILE A 335 0.56 12.67 -7.73
C ILE A 335 1.96 12.86 -7.17
N ASN A 336 2.15 13.98 -6.50
CA ASN A 336 3.47 14.39 -6.06
C ASN A 336 4.00 13.40 -5.02
N ASP A 337 3.15 12.89 -4.13
CA ASP A 337 3.56 11.99 -3.08
C ASP A 337 3.85 10.58 -3.64
N ALA A 338 3.07 10.12 -4.62
CA ALA A 338 3.35 8.85 -5.30
C ALA A 338 4.61 8.94 -6.18
N ILE A 339 4.75 9.99 -6.98
CA ILE A 339 5.94 10.21 -7.83
C ILE A 339 7.18 10.41 -6.98
N ASN A 340 7.10 11.19 -5.91
CA ASN A 340 8.23 11.39 -5.01
C ASN A 340 8.55 10.10 -4.26
N CYS A 341 7.55 9.32 -3.84
CA CYS A 341 7.76 8.00 -3.22
C CYS A 341 8.57 7.07 -4.14
N PHE A 342 8.19 6.97 -5.41
CA PHE A 342 8.92 6.16 -6.40
C PHE A 342 10.18 6.85 -6.94
N GLY A 343 10.30 8.16 -6.80
CA GLY A 343 11.51 8.94 -7.01
C GLY A 343 12.49 8.89 -5.83
N GLY A 344 12.13 8.18 -4.75
CA GLY A 344 13.02 7.88 -3.64
C GLY A 344 12.80 8.64 -2.34
N ASP A 345 11.79 9.51 -2.28
CA ASP A 345 11.39 10.24 -1.09
C ASP A 345 10.50 9.37 -0.20
N MET A 346 11.07 8.82 0.88
CA MET A 346 10.33 7.98 1.81
C MET A 346 9.26 8.76 2.59
N TRP A 347 9.42 10.08 2.74
CA TRP A 347 8.41 10.92 3.38
C TRP A 347 7.13 10.99 2.57
N ALA A 348 7.28 11.01 1.26
CA ALA A 348 6.18 10.95 0.32
C ALA A 348 5.46 9.59 0.41
N CYS A 349 6.21 8.48 0.52
CA CYS A 349 5.62 7.15 0.78
C CYS A 349 4.82 7.10 2.10
N GLY A 350 5.27 7.83 3.12
CA GLY A 350 4.60 7.95 4.41
C GLY A 350 3.42 8.92 4.45
N SER A 351 3.31 9.86 3.50
CA SER A 351 2.21 10.83 3.42
C SER A 351 1.19 10.55 2.34
N LEU A 352 1.28 9.39 1.65
CA LEU A 352 0.21 8.91 0.77
C LEU A 352 -1.11 8.86 1.57
N ILE A 353 -1.88 9.94 1.50
CA ILE A 353 -3.18 10.05 2.15
C ILE A 353 -4.14 9.26 1.30
N ILE A 354 -4.53 8.10 1.82
CA ILE A 354 -5.74 7.47 1.36
C ILE A 354 -6.74 7.71 2.46
N GLY A 355 -7.86 8.33 2.11
CA GLY A 355 -9.08 8.14 2.87
C GLY A 355 -9.38 6.65 2.83
N ALA A 356 -8.77 5.90 3.75
CA ALA A 356 -9.04 4.49 3.93
C ALA A 356 -10.55 4.39 4.02
N VAL A 357 -11.19 3.68 3.10
CA VAL A 357 -12.59 3.30 3.29
C VAL A 357 -12.55 2.39 4.52
N PRO A 358 -13.02 2.82 5.69
CA PRO A 358 -13.02 1.97 6.86
C PRO A 358 -14.29 1.14 6.69
N TRP A 359 -14.15 -0.10 6.23
CA TRP A 359 -15.25 -1.04 5.98
C TRP A 359 -16.06 -1.39 7.26
N GLY A 360 -15.80 -0.75 8.40
CA GLY A 360 -16.53 -0.93 9.66
C GLY A 360 -17.47 0.20 10.09
N LYS A 361 -17.63 1.32 9.36
CA LYS A 361 -18.48 2.46 9.81
C LYS A 361 -19.41 3.06 8.75
N ILE A 362 -19.72 2.35 7.68
CA ILE A 362 -20.66 2.83 6.64
C ILE A 362 -22.12 2.91 7.14
N ALA A 363 -22.44 2.31 8.29
CA ALA A 363 -23.82 2.22 8.76
C ALA A 363 -24.39 3.49 9.45
N LYS A 364 -23.59 4.48 9.88
CA LYS A 364 -24.11 5.62 10.66
C LYS A 364 -23.22 6.88 10.53
N ILE A 365 -23.59 7.86 9.70
CA ILE A 365 -23.41 9.33 9.86
C ILE A 365 -23.67 10.07 8.52
N PRO A 366 -24.27 11.29 8.50
CA PRO A 366 -24.79 11.96 7.29
C PRO A 366 -23.75 12.64 6.38
N LYS A 367 -22.43 12.38 6.52
CA LYS A 367 -21.36 13.01 5.70
C LYS A 367 -20.98 12.18 4.46
N ILE A 368 -21.94 11.42 3.93
CA ILE A 368 -21.76 10.45 2.84
C ILE A 368 -21.66 11.14 1.47
N ALA A 369 -22.24 12.34 1.27
CA ALA A 369 -22.24 13.02 -0.03
C ALA A 369 -20.84 13.35 -0.56
N LYS A 370 -19.92 13.84 0.30
CA LYS A 370 -18.59 14.29 -0.14
C LYS A 370 -17.63 13.14 -0.47
N ALA A 371 -17.78 11.99 0.20
CA ALA A 371 -17.01 10.78 -0.08
C ALA A 371 -17.56 10.02 -1.30
N ILE A 372 -18.88 10.08 -1.52
CA ILE A 372 -19.52 9.57 -2.73
C ILE A 372 -19.16 10.44 -3.93
N ASP A 373 -19.16 11.77 -3.80
CA ASP A 373 -18.79 12.68 -4.90
C ASP A 373 -17.35 12.50 -5.35
N LEU A 374 -16.41 12.30 -4.43
CA LEU A 374 -15.00 12.01 -4.76
C LEU A 374 -14.83 10.65 -5.45
N THR A 375 -15.63 9.65 -5.05
CA THR A 375 -15.63 8.33 -5.68
C THR A 375 -16.25 8.39 -7.08
N ILE A 376 -17.37 9.10 -7.24
CA ILE A 376 -18.05 9.29 -8.53
C ILE A 376 -17.21 10.16 -9.48
N SER A 377 -16.50 11.18 -8.98
CA SER A 377 -15.61 12.01 -9.79
C SER A 377 -14.40 11.22 -10.28
N ALA A 378 -13.77 10.42 -9.41
CA ALA A 378 -12.65 9.55 -9.79
C ALA A 378 -13.05 8.52 -10.87
N VAL A 379 -14.25 7.97 -10.77
CA VAL A 379 -14.82 7.00 -11.72
C VAL A 379 -15.16 7.66 -13.06
N ARG A 380 -15.73 8.87 -13.06
CA ARG A 380 -16.00 9.64 -14.29
C ARG A 380 -14.73 10.11 -14.98
N ALA A 381 -13.71 10.50 -14.20
CA ALA A 381 -12.40 10.88 -14.72
C ALA A 381 -11.76 9.67 -15.42
N TRP A 382 -11.79 8.49 -14.78
CA TRP A 382 -11.32 7.21 -15.35
C TRP A 382 -12.00 6.86 -16.68
N GLN A 383 -13.32 6.96 -16.77
CA GLN A 383 -14.06 6.71 -18.03
C GLN A 383 -13.66 7.66 -19.16
N THR A 384 -13.34 8.91 -18.82
CA THR A 384 -13.00 9.95 -19.80
C THR A 384 -11.59 9.71 -20.36
N ALA A 385 -10.63 9.37 -19.51
CA ALA A 385 -9.27 9.00 -19.96
C ALA A 385 -9.27 7.76 -20.86
N ARG A 386 -10.12 6.77 -20.55
CA ARG A 386 -10.26 5.56 -21.36
C ARG A 386 -10.70 5.85 -22.80
N LYS A 387 -11.73 6.69 -22.98
CA LYS A 387 -12.24 7.09 -24.31
C LYS A 387 -11.23 7.87 -25.13
N ILE A 388 -10.37 8.65 -24.48
CA ILE A 388 -9.30 9.43 -25.14
C ILE A 388 -8.17 8.49 -25.59
N ALA A 389 -7.76 7.55 -24.73
CA ALA A 389 -6.75 6.54 -25.08
C ALA A 389 -7.22 5.65 -26.24
N GLU A 390 -8.48 5.23 -26.25
CA GLU A 390 -9.10 4.47 -27.36
C GLU A 390 -9.06 5.24 -28.70
N ARG A 391 -9.29 6.57 -28.69
CA ARG A 391 -9.21 7.42 -29.91
C ARG A 391 -7.80 7.65 -30.42
N VAL A 392 -6.79 7.68 -29.54
CA VAL A 392 -5.39 7.85 -29.96
C VAL A 392 -4.85 6.57 -30.61
N MET A 393 -5.34 5.40 -30.19
CA MET A 393 -4.99 4.11 -30.78
C MET A 393 -5.64 3.84 -32.15
N SER A 394 -6.75 4.51 -32.49
CA SER A 394 -7.39 4.37 -33.82
C SER A 394 -6.78 5.25 -34.91
N VAL A 395 -5.75 6.05 -34.61
CA VAL A 395 -5.08 6.98 -35.56
C VAL A 395 -3.74 6.43 -36.06
N ARG A 396 -3.32 5.24 -35.62
CA ARG A 396 -2.18 4.51 -36.21
C ARG A 396 -2.63 3.14 -36.71
N VAL A 397 -3.13 3.13 -37.95
CA VAL A 397 -3.05 1.98 -38.86
C VAL A 397 -2.12 2.37 -39.99
#